data_AF-A0A6A4INP4-F1
#
_entry.id   AF-A0A6A4INP4-F1
#
_cell.length_a   1.000
_cell.length_b   1.000
_cell.length_c   1.000
_cell.angle_alpha   90.00
_cell.angle_beta   90.00
_cell.angle_gamma   90.00
#
_symmetry.space_group_name_H-M   'P 1'
#
loop_
_entity.id
_entity.type
_entity.pdbx_description
1 polymer ?
#
loop_
_entity_poly.entity_id
_entity_poly.type
_entity_poly.pdbx_seq_one_letter_code
_entity_poly.pdbx_strand_id
1 'polypeptide(L)'
;MRYTVWTHLLDLAQNEDELRRVIELAPKWKDVNRDKKDKGGLGAQWGEMVVTRAESLTCPQVALDMFSDHAKYQVPLSLPAARHLLHALHTKHSLEQVMTAVALYRVYNLTPIADDLVSLGLVCRALAGKIHPTQPPPASKSAVPAKPQALKTKTLQASKQVFQALIESLRELVSSTDPSLYSISSHARTRSLTPKFSERQERANKGVAALEKEKTWLKWCLQRIESNLRKTEDLEKINWLTQWRVAAGHIKTEPATV
;
A
#
# COMPACT_ATOMS: atom_id res chain seq x y z
N MET A 1 29.38 2.49 -11.15
CA MET A 1 29.88 1.36 -10.36
C MET A 1 29.45 1.42 -8.89
N ARG A 2 29.52 2.57 -8.22
CA ARG A 2 29.21 2.70 -6.78
C ARG A 2 27.74 2.46 -6.39
N TYR A 3 26.78 2.88 -7.22
CA TYR A 3 25.35 2.64 -6.98
C TYR A 3 24.97 1.15 -7.04
N THR A 4 25.61 0.39 -7.92
CA THR A 4 25.35 -1.04 -8.16
C THR A 4 25.69 -1.91 -6.96
N VAL A 5 26.71 -1.54 -6.17
CA VAL A 5 27.09 -2.29 -4.96
C VAL A 5 25.99 -2.21 -3.91
N TRP A 6 25.34 -1.06 -3.73
CA TRP A 6 24.27 -0.90 -2.75
C TRP A 6 22.98 -1.60 -3.14
N THR A 7 22.64 -1.57 -4.42
CA THR A 7 21.51 -2.37 -4.93
C THR A 7 21.76 -3.86 -4.69
N HIS A 8 23.00 -4.33 -4.92
CA HIS A 8 23.38 -5.72 -4.61
C HIS A 8 23.35 -6.04 -3.12
N LEU A 9 23.82 -5.15 -2.24
CA LEU A 9 23.75 -5.37 -0.78
C LEU A 9 22.31 -5.51 -0.29
N LEU A 10 21.40 -4.71 -0.86
CA LEU A 10 19.98 -4.78 -0.54
C LEU A 10 19.34 -6.07 -1.08
N ASP A 11 19.71 -6.49 -2.29
CA ASP A 11 19.27 -7.77 -2.87
C ASP A 11 19.78 -8.98 -2.06
N LEU A 12 20.99 -8.87 -1.49
CA LEU A 12 21.62 -9.91 -0.69
C LEU A 12 21.03 -10.03 0.72
N ALA A 13 20.39 -8.99 1.26
CA ALA A 13 19.83 -9.02 2.61
C ALA A 13 18.67 -10.02 2.70
N GLN A 14 18.86 -11.17 3.36
CA GLN A 14 17.87 -12.25 3.46
C GLN A 14 16.97 -12.14 4.68
N ASN A 15 17.41 -11.39 5.69
CA ASN A 15 16.75 -11.28 6.99
C ASN A 15 16.49 -9.82 7.37
N GLU A 16 15.60 -9.59 8.35
CA GLU A 16 15.27 -8.26 8.86
C GLU A 16 16.53 -7.51 9.35
N ASP A 17 17.38 -8.18 10.14
CA ASP A 17 18.57 -7.58 10.71
C ASP A 17 19.61 -7.17 9.65
N GLU A 18 19.72 -7.96 8.58
CA GLU A 18 20.60 -7.63 7.46
C GLU A 18 20.08 -6.41 6.69
N LEU A 19 18.77 -6.35 6.46
CA LEU A 19 18.15 -5.18 5.83
C LEU A 19 18.33 -3.92 6.68
N ARG A 20 18.15 -4.02 8.00
CA ARG A 20 18.38 -2.91 8.94
C ARG A 20 19.82 -2.44 8.91
N ARG A 21 20.80 -3.36 8.91
CA ARG A 21 22.23 -3.02 8.79
C ARG A 21 22.54 -2.30 7.48
N VAL A 22 21.97 -2.75 6.36
CA VAL A 22 22.16 -2.09 5.05
C VAL A 22 21.60 -0.65 5.09
N ILE A 23 20.43 -0.46 5.70
CA ILE A 23 19.81 0.86 5.86
C ILE A 23 20.65 1.75 6.78
N GLU A 24 21.20 1.24 7.88
CA GLU A 24 22.06 2.01 8.79
C GLU A 24 23.34 2.54 8.14
N LEU A 25 23.78 1.92 7.04
CA LEU A 25 24.93 2.39 6.26
C LEU A 25 24.57 3.51 5.27
N ALA A 26 23.28 3.75 5.00
CA ALA A 26 22.82 4.77 4.06
C ALA A 26 23.30 6.19 4.38
N PRO A 27 23.31 6.67 5.64
CA PRO A 27 23.82 8.01 5.97
C PRO A 27 25.32 8.16 5.67
N LYS A 28 26.12 7.13 5.93
CA LYS A 28 27.57 7.15 5.64
C LYS A 28 27.84 7.29 4.13
N TRP A 29 26.94 6.76 3.30
CA TRP A 29 27.05 6.88 1.85
C TRP A 29 26.80 8.28 1.33
N LYS A 30 25.82 8.97 1.92
CA LYS A 30 25.54 10.37 1.63
C LYS A 30 26.80 11.21 1.84
N ASP A 31 27.48 11.01 2.96
CA ASP A 31 28.69 11.78 3.29
C ASP A 31 29.82 11.55 2.27
N VAL A 32 29.93 10.34 1.70
CA VAL A 32 30.93 9.98 0.67
C VAL A 32 30.64 10.59 -0.71
N ASN A 33 29.39 10.93 -1.02
CA ASN A 33 29.02 11.51 -2.32
C ASN A 33 28.60 12.99 -2.26
N ARG A 34 28.79 13.65 -1.11
CA ARG A 34 28.46 15.07 -0.90
C ARG A 34 29.15 16.02 -1.90
N ASP A 35 30.35 15.66 -2.36
CA ASP A 35 31.14 16.49 -3.28
C ASP A 35 30.66 16.43 -4.74
N LYS A 36 29.74 15.51 -5.07
CA LYS A 36 29.14 15.42 -6.40
C LYS A 36 27.79 16.13 -6.40
N LYS A 37 27.83 17.44 -6.68
CA LYS A 37 26.69 18.38 -6.74
C LYS A 37 25.44 17.84 -7.46
N ASP A 38 25.59 16.91 -8.41
CA ASP A 38 24.46 16.39 -9.20
C ASP A 38 24.06 14.93 -8.92
N LYS A 39 24.74 14.20 -8.01
CA LYS A 39 24.53 12.75 -7.80
C LYS A 39 24.68 12.26 -6.35
N GLY A 40 24.62 13.17 -5.36
CA GLY A 40 25.03 12.89 -3.98
C GLY A 40 24.05 12.13 -3.08
N GLY A 41 22.80 11.89 -3.51
CA GLY A 41 21.77 11.26 -2.70
C GLY A 41 21.44 9.82 -3.13
N LEU A 42 20.90 9.03 -2.20
CA LEU A 42 20.18 7.81 -2.54
C LEU A 42 18.89 8.24 -3.26
N GLY A 43 18.73 7.83 -4.52
CA GLY A 43 17.57 8.20 -5.32
C GLY A 43 16.28 7.48 -4.90
N ALA A 44 15.15 7.92 -5.44
CA ALA A 44 13.83 7.34 -5.16
C ALA A 44 13.77 5.84 -5.51
N GLN A 45 14.49 5.42 -6.55
CA GLN A 45 14.61 4.02 -6.94
C GLN A 45 15.22 3.15 -5.83
N TRP A 46 16.17 3.68 -5.04
CA TRP A 46 16.73 2.94 -3.92
C TRP A 46 15.70 2.78 -2.79
N GLY A 47 14.93 3.84 -2.51
CA GLY A 47 13.81 3.78 -1.57
C GLY A 47 12.75 2.74 -1.97
N GLU A 48 12.41 2.68 -3.26
CA GLU A 48 11.52 1.65 -3.82
C GLU A 48 12.06 0.23 -3.62
N MET A 49 13.36 0.02 -3.82
CA MET A 49 14.00 -1.27 -3.57
C MET A 49 13.91 -1.66 -2.09
N VAL A 50 14.14 -0.72 -1.16
CA VAL A 50 14.00 -0.98 0.29
C VAL A 50 12.58 -1.42 0.62
N VAL A 51 11.56 -0.70 0.14
CA VAL A 51 10.16 -1.07 0.41
C VAL A 51 9.83 -2.43 -0.19
N THR A 52 10.24 -2.68 -1.44
CA THR A 52 9.98 -3.96 -2.11
C THR A 52 10.65 -5.11 -1.36
N ARG A 53 11.88 -4.92 -0.88
CA ARG A 53 12.59 -5.93 -0.10
C ARG A 53 11.93 -6.13 1.27
N ALA A 54 11.58 -5.06 1.96
CA ALA A 54 10.86 -5.13 3.24
C ALA A 54 9.50 -5.85 3.11
N GLU A 55 8.78 -5.63 1.99
CA GLU A 55 7.57 -6.37 1.66
C GLU A 55 7.86 -7.87 1.45
N SER A 56 8.92 -8.21 0.70
CA SER A 56 9.30 -9.61 0.44
C SER A 56 9.76 -10.37 1.69
N LEU A 57 10.40 -9.68 2.63
CA LEU A 57 10.85 -10.21 3.92
C LEU A 57 9.79 -10.12 5.01
N THR A 58 8.60 -9.61 4.68
CA THR A 58 7.49 -9.38 5.63
C THR A 58 7.85 -8.51 6.84
N CYS A 59 8.79 -7.58 6.67
CA CYS A 59 9.25 -6.64 7.70
C CYS A 59 9.09 -5.15 7.28
N PRO A 60 7.88 -4.69 6.92
CA PRO A 60 7.65 -3.31 6.48
C PRO A 60 7.95 -2.25 7.56
N GLN A 61 8.04 -2.65 8.83
CA GLN A 61 8.41 -1.75 9.92
C GLN A 61 9.80 -1.14 9.70
N VAL A 62 10.77 -1.91 9.20
CA VAL A 62 12.12 -1.41 8.97
C VAL A 62 12.12 -0.28 7.93
N ALA A 63 11.31 -0.42 6.88
CA ALA A 63 11.13 0.63 5.90
C ALA A 63 10.41 1.85 6.51
N LEU A 64 9.38 1.62 7.33
CA LEU A 64 8.65 2.69 8.01
C LEU A 64 9.56 3.51 8.93
N ASP A 65 10.41 2.86 9.72
CA ASP A 65 11.37 3.52 10.61
C ASP A 65 12.36 4.39 9.80
N MET A 66 12.86 3.85 8.69
CA MET A 66 13.77 4.58 7.79
C MET A 66 13.12 5.84 7.21
N PHE A 67 11.89 5.74 6.69
CA PHE A 67 11.24 6.90 6.08
C PHE A 67 10.72 7.91 7.11
N SER A 68 10.43 7.47 8.34
CA SER A 68 10.07 8.35 9.45
C SER A 68 11.25 9.25 9.86
N ASP A 69 12.47 8.71 9.83
CA ASP A 69 13.71 9.45 10.11
C ASP A 69 14.28 10.14 8.85
N HIS A 70 13.44 10.93 8.15
CA HIS A 70 13.85 11.59 6.90
C HIS A 70 15.12 12.44 7.07
N ALA A 71 15.29 13.12 8.21
CA ALA A 71 16.47 13.94 8.49
C ALA A 71 17.79 13.13 8.47
N LYS A 72 17.74 11.87 8.92
CA LYS A 72 18.90 10.97 9.02
C LYS A 72 19.23 10.36 7.66
N TYR A 73 18.24 9.82 6.97
CA TYR A 73 18.47 9.03 5.75
C TYR A 73 18.40 9.86 4.47
N GLN A 74 17.58 10.91 4.43
CA GLN A 74 17.36 11.79 3.27
C GLN A 74 17.04 11.03 1.97
N VAL A 75 16.42 9.87 2.10
CA VAL A 75 15.98 9.04 0.97
C VAL A 75 14.60 9.56 0.56
N PRO A 76 14.40 9.98 -0.69
CA PRO A 76 13.08 10.40 -1.15
C PRO A 76 12.16 9.19 -1.25
N LEU A 77 10.94 9.34 -0.76
CA LEU A 77 9.87 8.36 -0.91
C LEU A 77 9.11 8.69 -2.21
N SER A 78 8.94 7.71 -3.10
CA SER A 78 8.09 7.86 -4.29
C SER A 78 6.65 7.42 -3.99
N LEU A 79 5.68 7.88 -4.78
CA LEU A 79 4.29 7.48 -4.63
C LEU A 79 4.08 5.95 -4.77
N PRO A 80 4.69 5.25 -5.75
CA PRO A 80 4.63 3.79 -5.81
C PRO A 80 5.21 3.13 -4.56
N ALA A 81 6.37 3.60 -4.05
CA ALA A 81 6.95 3.07 -2.82
C ALA A 81 6.01 3.27 -1.62
N ALA A 82 5.35 4.43 -1.52
CA ALA A 82 4.41 4.72 -0.45
C ALA A 82 3.16 3.81 -0.52
N ARG A 83 2.64 3.54 -1.72
CA ARG A 83 1.53 2.58 -1.94
C ARG A 83 1.91 1.15 -1.55
N HIS A 84 3.11 0.71 -1.93
CA HIS A 84 3.66 -0.59 -1.53
C HIS A 84 3.84 -0.71 0.00
N LEU A 85 4.34 0.35 0.65
CA LEU A 85 4.49 0.38 2.10
C LEU A 85 3.12 0.28 2.79
N LEU A 86 2.12 1.04 2.33
CA LEU A 86 0.75 0.92 2.81
C LEU A 86 0.17 -0.47 2.59
N HIS A 87 0.42 -1.08 1.42
CA HIS A 87 -0.01 -2.44 1.12
C HIS A 87 0.59 -3.46 2.10
N ALA A 88 1.89 -3.37 2.39
CA ALA A 88 2.54 -4.27 3.34
C ALA A 88 2.00 -4.09 4.78
N LEU A 89 1.74 -2.84 5.19
CA LEU A 89 1.27 -2.51 6.54
C LEU A 89 -0.21 -2.88 6.76
N HIS A 90 -1.11 -2.58 5.81
CA HIS A 90 -2.56 -2.72 6.04
C HIS A 90 -3.04 -4.15 6.33
N THR A 91 -2.24 -5.17 6.00
CA THR A 91 -2.62 -6.59 6.14
C THR A 91 -2.27 -7.17 7.51
N LYS A 92 -1.09 -6.84 8.05
CA LYS A 92 -0.51 -7.53 9.22
C LYS A 92 -0.19 -6.61 10.40
N HIS A 93 -0.16 -5.30 10.19
CA HIS A 93 0.38 -4.33 11.13
C HIS A 93 -0.70 -3.51 11.85
N SER A 94 -0.30 -2.81 12.91
CA SER A 94 -1.23 -2.00 13.69
C SER A 94 -1.76 -0.82 12.87
N LEU A 95 -2.97 -0.35 13.17
CA LEU A 95 -3.53 0.83 12.51
C LEU A 95 -2.64 2.08 12.72
N GLU A 96 -1.93 2.17 13.84
CA GLU A 96 -1.00 3.26 14.13
C GLU A 96 0.14 3.33 13.11
N GLN A 97 0.70 2.18 12.72
CA GLN A 97 1.74 2.09 11.69
C GLN A 97 1.19 2.49 10.32
N VAL A 98 -0.05 2.11 10.00
CA VAL A 98 -0.74 2.57 8.78
C VAL A 98 -0.92 4.08 8.79
N MET A 99 -1.38 4.67 9.89
CA MET A 99 -1.55 6.13 10.01
C MET A 99 -0.21 6.89 9.99
N THR A 100 0.86 6.27 10.49
CA THR A 100 2.22 6.81 10.38
C THR A 100 2.65 6.85 8.92
N ALA A 101 2.45 5.76 8.17
CA ALA A 101 2.71 5.75 6.73
C ALA A 101 1.85 6.76 5.96
N VAL A 102 0.61 7.00 6.38
CA VAL A 102 -0.23 8.09 5.84
C VAL A 102 0.39 9.47 6.10
N ALA A 103 0.90 9.72 7.29
CA ALA A 103 1.53 11.00 7.62
C ALA A 103 2.77 11.28 6.75
N LEU A 104 3.49 10.25 6.30
CA LEU A 104 4.63 10.40 5.40
C LEU A 104 4.25 11.04 4.06
N TYR A 105 3.01 10.89 3.58
CA TYR A 105 2.58 11.53 2.33
C TYR A 105 2.76 13.05 2.39
N ARG A 106 2.43 13.66 3.52
CA ARG A 106 2.64 15.10 3.75
C ARG A 106 4.12 15.45 3.88
N VAL A 107 4.89 14.63 4.60
CA VAL A 107 6.34 14.88 4.83
C VAL A 107 7.12 14.86 3.51
N TYR A 108 6.76 13.96 2.61
CA TYR A 108 7.41 13.78 1.31
C TYR A 108 6.73 14.53 0.15
N ASN A 109 5.75 15.39 0.44
CA ASN A 109 4.97 16.13 -0.56
C ASN A 109 4.38 15.21 -1.67
N LEU A 110 3.90 14.03 -1.28
CA LEU A 110 3.18 13.11 -2.15
C LEU A 110 1.73 13.54 -2.34
N THR A 111 1.09 13.03 -3.40
CA THR A 111 -0.34 13.21 -3.65
C THR A 111 -1.16 12.87 -2.41
N PRO A 112 -2.00 13.77 -1.87
CA PRO A 112 -2.82 13.48 -0.71
C PRO A 112 -3.62 12.19 -0.89
N ILE A 113 -3.83 11.45 0.20
CA ILE A 113 -4.53 10.16 0.13
C ILE A 113 -5.97 10.32 -0.37
N ALA A 114 -6.60 11.47 -0.10
CA ALA A 114 -7.93 11.78 -0.61
C ALA A 114 -8.00 11.82 -2.16
N ASP A 115 -6.88 12.11 -2.82
CA ASP A 115 -6.79 12.20 -4.29
C ASP A 115 -6.19 10.92 -4.91
N ASP A 116 -5.75 9.95 -4.10
CA ASP A 116 -5.16 8.69 -4.57
C ASP A 116 -6.06 7.49 -4.23
N LEU A 117 -6.75 6.98 -5.25
CA LEU A 117 -7.74 5.91 -5.11
C LEU A 117 -7.15 4.62 -4.52
N VAL A 118 -5.90 4.28 -4.85
CA VAL A 118 -5.24 3.07 -4.36
C VAL A 118 -4.92 3.20 -2.88
N SER A 119 -4.29 4.31 -2.48
CA SER A 119 -3.95 4.57 -1.08
C SER A 119 -5.19 4.72 -0.20
N LEU A 120 -6.22 5.42 -0.69
CA LEU A 120 -7.49 5.56 0.01
C LEU A 120 -8.17 4.20 0.23
N GLY A 121 -8.22 3.36 -0.81
CA GLY A 121 -8.75 2.00 -0.71
C GLY A 121 -8.02 1.14 0.33
N LEU A 122 -6.69 1.22 0.39
CA LEU A 122 -5.87 0.49 1.37
C LEU A 122 -6.13 0.95 2.81
N VAL A 123 -6.21 2.26 3.05
CA VAL A 123 -6.50 2.82 4.39
C VAL A 123 -7.93 2.49 4.83
N CYS A 124 -8.91 2.63 3.94
CA CYS A 124 -10.29 2.23 4.19
C CYS A 124 -10.38 0.74 4.54
N ARG A 125 -9.63 -0.12 3.83
CA ARG A 125 -9.56 -1.55 4.14
C ARG A 125 -8.96 -1.82 5.53
N ALA A 126 -7.88 -1.14 5.90
CA ALA A 126 -7.27 -1.28 7.24
C ALA A 126 -8.27 -0.92 8.34
N LEU A 127 -8.96 0.22 8.19
CA LEU A 127 -9.97 0.70 9.14
C LEU A 127 -11.17 -0.25 9.20
N ALA A 128 -11.66 -0.72 8.05
CA ALA A 128 -12.78 -1.65 8.00
C ALA A 128 -12.45 -2.99 8.67
N GLY A 129 -11.20 -3.47 8.57
CA GLY A 129 -10.75 -4.68 9.28
C GLY A 129 -10.77 -4.51 10.80
N LYS A 130 -10.47 -3.31 11.31
CA LYS A 130 -10.53 -3.00 12.74
C LYS A 130 -11.97 -2.85 13.27
N ILE A 131 -12.86 -2.29 12.44
CA ILE A 131 -14.28 -2.07 12.80
C ILE A 131 -15.09 -3.37 12.67
N HIS A 132 -14.78 -4.19 11.65
CA HIS A 132 -15.47 -5.43 11.31
C HIS A 132 -14.47 -6.60 11.22
N PRO A 133 -13.99 -7.13 12.36
CA PRO A 133 -13.10 -8.29 12.35
C PRO A 133 -13.85 -9.50 11.76
N THR A 134 -13.28 -10.14 10.74
CA THR A 134 -13.91 -11.29 10.06
C THR A 134 -13.83 -12.61 10.81
N GLN A 135 -13.12 -12.67 11.93
CA GLN A 135 -13.05 -13.86 12.77
C GLN A 135 -13.51 -13.51 14.19
N PRO A 136 -14.40 -14.31 14.80
CA PRO A 136 -14.42 -14.38 16.25
C PRO A 136 -13.06 -14.88 16.73
N PRO A 137 -12.45 -14.27 17.76
CA PRO A 137 -11.20 -14.79 18.31
C PRO A 137 -11.40 -16.27 18.70
N PRO A 138 -10.43 -17.17 18.48
CA PRO A 138 -10.48 -18.48 19.11
C PRO A 138 -10.60 -18.24 20.61
N ALA A 139 -11.61 -18.86 21.24
CA ALA A 139 -11.92 -18.69 22.65
C ALA A 139 -10.74 -19.13 23.52
N SER A 140 -9.79 -18.22 23.76
CA SER A 140 -8.78 -18.36 24.80
C SER A 140 -9.47 -18.10 26.13
N LYS A 141 -9.83 -19.20 26.79
CA LYS A 141 -10.17 -19.27 28.21
C LYS A 141 -9.05 -18.62 29.03
N SER A 142 -9.20 -17.33 29.33
CA SER A 142 -8.54 -16.72 30.49
C SER A 142 -9.37 -15.52 30.92
N ALA A 143 -10.18 -15.76 31.95
CA ALA A 143 -10.85 -14.72 32.71
C ALA A 143 -9.77 -13.95 33.49
N VAL A 144 -9.53 -12.70 33.10
CA VAL A 144 -8.78 -11.70 33.87
C VAL A 144 -9.65 -10.43 33.91
N PRO A 145 -9.79 -9.75 35.06
CA PRO A 145 -10.91 -8.85 35.32
C PRO A 145 -10.81 -7.49 34.62
N ALA A 146 -11.96 -6.83 34.56
CA ALA A 146 -12.29 -5.67 33.74
C ALA A 146 -11.61 -4.34 34.14
N LYS A 147 -10.78 -3.80 33.23
CA LYS A 147 -10.79 -2.42 32.63
C LYS A 147 -9.46 -2.20 31.86
N PRO A 148 -9.42 -1.42 30.75
CA PRO A 148 -10.27 -0.27 30.43
C PRO A 148 -11.06 -0.46 29.13
N GLN A 149 -12.30 -0.96 29.23
CA GLN A 149 -13.21 -1.06 28.09
C GLN A 149 -13.62 0.32 27.54
N ALA A 150 -13.58 1.37 28.37
CA ALA A 150 -13.96 2.74 27.98
C ALA A 150 -12.98 3.44 27.02
N LEU A 151 -11.67 3.11 27.06
CA LEU A 151 -10.72 3.62 26.06
C LEU A 151 -10.92 2.92 24.71
N LYS A 152 -11.17 1.61 24.72
CA LYS A 152 -11.38 0.82 23.50
C LYS A 152 -12.63 1.30 22.74
N THR A 153 -13.71 1.65 23.44
CA THR A 153 -14.94 2.17 22.82
C THR A 153 -14.76 3.55 22.21
N LYS A 154 -14.05 4.47 22.89
CA LYS A 154 -13.72 5.80 22.34
C LYS A 154 -12.85 5.70 21.09
N THR A 155 -11.80 4.88 21.13
CA THR A 155 -10.91 4.67 19.96
C THR A 155 -11.65 4.02 18.80
N LEU A 156 -12.59 3.10 19.08
CA LEU A 156 -13.44 2.48 18.06
C LEU A 156 -14.41 3.51 17.44
N GLN A 157 -15.01 4.38 18.25
CA GLN A 157 -15.90 5.44 17.76
C GLN A 157 -15.15 6.45 16.88
N ALA A 158 -13.96 6.89 17.30
CA ALA A 158 -13.10 7.75 16.48
C ALA A 158 -12.72 7.05 15.15
N SER A 159 -12.39 5.75 15.20
CA SER A 159 -12.06 4.97 13.99
C SER A 159 -13.27 4.87 13.04
N LYS A 160 -14.50 4.77 13.57
CA LYS A 160 -15.73 4.77 12.78
C LYS A 160 -16.01 6.12 12.13
N GLN A 161 -15.82 7.22 12.85
CA GLN A 161 -15.99 8.57 12.30
C GLN A 161 -14.99 8.85 11.17
N VAL A 162 -13.72 8.50 11.38
CA VAL A 162 -12.69 8.59 10.34
C VAL A 162 -13.04 7.72 9.14
N PHE A 163 -13.49 6.49 9.37
CA PHE A 163 -13.92 5.60 8.29
C PHE A 163 -15.08 6.19 7.49
N GLN A 164 -16.11 6.75 8.13
CA GLN A 164 -17.22 7.41 7.43
C GLN A 164 -16.76 8.60 6.58
N ALA A 165 -15.89 9.46 7.11
CA ALA A 165 -15.33 10.57 6.35
C ALA A 165 -14.53 10.09 5.12
N LEU A 166 -13.74 9.02 5.27
CA LEU A 166 -12.97 8.44 4.18
C LEU A 166 -13.84 7.73 3.13
N ILE A 167 -14.99 7.17 3.53
CA ILE A 167 -15.97 6.61 2.58
C ILE A 167 -16.60 7.71 1.74
N GLU A 168 -16.87 8.89 2.29
CA GLU A 168 -17.37 10.01 1.50
C GLU A 168 -16.32 10.50 0.50
N SER A 169 -15.07 10.67 0.94
CA SER A 169 -13.95 10.98 0.02
C SER A 169 -13.77 9.89 -1.04
N LEU A 170 -13.95 8.61 -0.69
CA LEU A 170 -13.89 7.52 -1.65
C LEU A 170 -15.02 7.62 -2.67
N ARG A 171 -16.23 8.00 -2.25
CA ARG A 171 -17.38 8.18 -3.12
C ARG A 171 -17.16 9.33 -4.11
N GLU A 172 -16.67 10.47 -3.63
CA GLU A 172 -16.33 11.63 -4.47
C GLU A 172 -15.27 11.24 -5.51
N LEU A 173 -14.18 10.62 -5.06
CA LEU A 173 -13.06 10.24 -5.92
C LEU A 173 -13.46 9.18 -6.95
N VAL A 174 -14.26 8.18 -6.54
CA VAL A 174 -14.79 7.15 -7.45
C VAL A 174 -15.73 7.76 -8.50
N SER A 175 -16.49 8.79 -8.13
CA SER A 175 -17.38 9.50 -9.05
C SER A 175 -16.64 10.37 -10.06
N SER A 176 -15.48 10.92 -9.69
CA SER A 176 -14.63 11.73 -10.57
C SER A 176 -13.65 10.92 -11.43
N THR A 177 -13.46 9.63 -11.14
CA THR A 177 -12.43 8.80 -11.76
C THR A 177 -13.01 7.86 -12.81
N ASP A 178 -12.41 7.87 -14.01
CA ASP A 178 -12.76 6.92 -15.07
C ASP A 178 -12.44 5.47 -14.64
N PRO A 179 -13.45 4.58 -14.54
CA PRO A 179 -13.26 3.18 -14.18
C PRO A 179 -12.34 2.41 -15.14
N SER A 180 -12.26 2.83 -16.42
CA SER A 180 -11.50 2.14 -17.46
C SER A 180 -9.99 2.11 -17.15
N LEU A 181 -9.48 3.14 -16.46
CA LEU A 181 -8.08 3.26 -16.05
C LEU A 181 -7.67 2.15 -15.06
N TYR A 182 -8.63 1.55 -14.35
CA TYR A 182 -8.42 0.52 -13.34
C TYR A 182 -8.91 -0.86 -13.78
N SER A 183 -9.16 -1.04 -15.09
CA SER A 183 -9.41 -2.34 -15.69
C SER A 183 -8.14 -3.19 -15.66
N ILE A 184 -8.29 -4.45 -15.21
CA ILE A 184 -7.21 -5.44 -15.13
C ILE A 184 -7.23 -6.23 -16.44
N SER A 185 -6.22 -6.05 -17.30
CA SER A 185 -6.15 -6.78 -18.57
C SER A 185 -5.73 -8.22 -18.32
N SER A 186 -6.60 -9.18 -18.62
CA SER A 186 -6.33 -10.62 -18.46
C SER A 186 -5.48 -11.24 -19.58
N HIS A 187 -5.11 -10.48 -20.62
CA HIS A 187 -4.60 -11.03 -21.89
C HIS A 187 -3.10 -10.90 -22.15
N ALA A 188 -2.30 -10.32 -21.24
CA ALA A 188 -0.87 -10.09 -21.50
C ALA A 188 0.05 -11.32 -21.31
N ARG A 189 -0.46 -12.55 -21.16
CA ARG A 189 0.36 -13.73 -20.80
C ARG A 189 0.86 -14.61 -21.95
N THR A 190 0.50 -14.36 -23.21
CA THR A 190 0.85 -15.28 -24.30
C THR A 190 1.36 -14.56 -25.55
N ARG A 191 2.64 -14.17 -25.57
CA ARG A 191 3.41 -14.00 -26.82
C ARG A 191 4.85 -14.48 -26.59
N SER A 192 5.33 -15.31 -27.50
CA SER A 192 6.65 -15.95 -27.49
C SER A 192 7.78 -14.92 -27.52
N LEU A 193 8.74 -15.08 -26.58
CA LEU A 193 9.82 -14.13 -26.31
C LEU A 193 11.04 -14.37 -27.22
N THR A 194 11.52 -13.30 -27.85
CA THR A 194 12.91 -13.22 -28.32
C THR A 194 13.81 -12.68 -27.20
N PRO A 195 15.11 -13.04 -27.10
CA PRO A 195 15.96 -12.68 -25.96
C PRO A 195 16.09 -11.16 -25.72
N LYS A 196 16.15 -10.36 -26.80
CA LYS A 196 16.19 -8.88 -26.72
C LYS A 196 14.84 -8.26 -26.33
N PHE A 197 13.74 -8.95 -26.64
CA PHE A 197 12.41 -8.60 -26.17
C PHE A 197 12.29 -8.92 -24.68
N SER A 198 12.86 -10.02 -24.18
CA SER A 198 12.87 -10.38 -22.76
C SER A 198 13.42 -9.27 -21.86
N GLU A 199 14.57 -8.68 -22.19
CA GLU A 199 15.15 -7.63 -21.34
C GLU A 199 14.37 -6.31 -21.40
N ARG A 200 13.85 -5.91 -22.57
CA ARG A 200 12.98 -4.72 -22.70
C ARG A 200 11.63 -4.95 -22.04
N GLN A 201 11.06 -6.13 -22.21
CA GLN A 201 9.84 -6.60 -21.59
C GLN A 201 10.02 -6.68 -20.07
N GLU A 202 11.16 -7.13 -19.56
CA GLU A 202 11.39 -7.20 -18.11
C GLU A 202 11.50 -5.80 -17.48
N ARG A 203 12.16 -4.85 -18.16
CA ARG A 203 12.20 -3.44 -17.72
C ARG A 203 10.84 -2.75 -17.82
N ALA A 204 10.08 -2.99 -18.90
CA ALA A 204 8.73 -2.47 -19.07
C ALA A 204 7.73 -3.14 -18.10
N ASN A 205 7.87 -4.45 -17.88
CA ASN A 205 7.05 -5.24 -16.97
C ASN A 205 7.31 -4.85 -15.51
N LYS A 206 8.50 -4.38 -15.11
CA LYS A 206 8.69 -3.93 -13.72
C LYS A 206 7.78 -2.74 -13.37
N GLY A 207 7.62 -1.77 -14.27
CA GLY A 207 6.68 -0.66 -14.10
C GLY A 207 5.22 -1.04 -14.35
N VAL A 208 4.94 -1.77 -15.43
CA VAL A 208 3.57 -2.19 -15.80
C VAL A 208 3.01 -3.23 -14.82
N ALA A 209 3.82 -4.16 -14.31
CA ALA A 209 3.39 -5.12 -13.30
C ALA A 209 3.19 -4.48 -11.92
N ALA A 210 3.92 -3.42 -11.58
CA ALA A 210 3.62 -2.63 -10.38
C ALA A 210 2.24 -1.97 -10.48
N LEU A 211 1.93 -1.34 -11.63
CA LEU A 211 0.61 -0.76 -11.88
C LEU A 211 -0.51 -1.82 -11.89
N GLU A 212 -0.31 -2.98 -12.51
CA GLU A 212 -1.29 -4.07 -12.50
C GLU A 212 -1.48 -4.68 -11.09
N LYS A 213 -0.42 -4.72 -10.27
CA LYS A 213 -0.53 -5.07 -8.85
C LYS A 213 -1.39 -4.05 -8.10
N GLU A 214 -1.14 -2.75 -8.29
CA GLU A 214 -1.94 -1.69 -7.66
C GLU A 214 -3.43 -1.77 -8.04
N LYS A 215 -3.75 -2.02 -9.31
CA LYS A 215 -5.14 -2.26 -9.75
C LYS A 215 -5.75 -3.49 -9.08
N THR A 216 -4.97 -4.57 -8.93
CA THR A 216 -5.41 -5.79 -8.25
C THR A 216 -5.67 -5.53 -6.76
N TRP A 217 -4.80 -4.77 -6.09
CA TRP A 217 -4.99 -4.37 -4.71
C TRP A 217 -6.24 -3.52 -4.54
N LEU A 218 -6.45 -2.54 -5.43
CA LEU A 218 -7.63 -1.71 -5.42
C LEU A 218 -8.90 -2.56 -5.58
N LYS A 219 -8.93 -3.47 -6.55
CA LYS A 219 -10.03 -4.42 -6.74
C LYS A 219 -10.37 -5.18 -5.45
N TRP A 220 -9.35 -5.72 -4.77
CA TRP A 220 -9.54 -6.45 -3.51
C TRP A 220 -9.94 -5.55 -2.35
N CYS A 221 -9.46 -4.31 -2.30
CA CYS A 221 -9.86 -3.33 -1.30
C CYS A 221 -11.32 -2.93 -1.46
N LEU A 222 -11.74 -2.54 -2.67
CA LEU A 222 -13.12 -2.15 -2.96
C LEU A 222 -14.09 -3.32 -2.73
N GLN A 223 -13.72 -4.55 -3.13
CA GLN A 223 -14.51 -5.74 -2.81
C GLN A 223 -14.75 -5.91 -1.31
N ARG A 224 -13.68 -5.68 -0.53
CA ARG A 224 -13.72 -5.84 0.91
C ARG A 224 -14.54 -4.75 1.60
N ILE A 225 -14.37 -3.50 1.16
CA ILE A 225 -15.13 -2.35 1.62
C ILE A 225 -16.61 -2.57 1.33
N GLU A 226 -16.97 -2.94 0.09
CA GLU A 226 -18.36 -3.23 -0.29
C GLU A 226 -18.97 -4.35 0.56
N SER A 227 -18.23 -5.45 0.76
CA SER A 227 -18.69 -6.56 1.60
C SER A 227 -18.95 -6.15 3.05
N ASN A 228 -18.18 -5.21 3.58
CA ASN A 228 -18.39 -4.69 4.94
C ASN A 228 -19.57 -3.71 4.99
N LEU A 229 -19.66 -2.79 4.02
CA LEU A 229 -20.78 -1.84 3.93
C LEU A 229 -22.13 -2.56 3.77
N ARG A 230 -22.19 -3.65 2.99
CA ARG A 230 -23.42 -4.44 2.81
C ARG A 230 -23.94 -5.07 4.11
N LYS A 231 -23.11 -5.17 5.15
CA LYS A 231 -23.52 -5.67 6.47
C LYS A 231 -24.06 -4.57 7.37
N THR A 232 -23.76 -3.32 7.08
CA THR A 232 -24.04 -2.18 7.95
C THR A 232 -25.02 -1.17 7.36
N GLU A 233 -25.07 -1.07 6.04
CA GLU A 233 -25.83 -0.06 5.31
C GLU A 233 -26.76 -0.69 4.28
N ASP A 234 -27.78 0.07 3.88
CA ASP A 234 -28.75 -0.32 2.87
C ASP A 234 -28.10 -0.46 1.49
N LEU A 235 -28.60 -1.40 0.68
CA LEU A 235 -28.07 -1.69 -0.66
C LEU A 235 -28.04 -0.46 -1.58
N GLU A 236 -29.02 0.44 -1.46
CA GLU A 236 -29.11 1.67 -2.26
C GLU A 236 -27.90 2.60 -2.03
N LYS A 237 -27.40 2.68 -0.79
CA LYS A 237 -26.26 3.52 -0.44
C LYS A 237 -24.94 3.00 -0.97
N ILE A 238 -24.88 1.73 -1.37
CA ILE A 238 -23.66 1.03 -1.82
C ILE A 238 -23.63 0.90 -3.34
N ASN A 239 -24.74 1.18 -4.01
CA ASN A 239 -24.92 0.90 -5.43
C ASN A 239 -23.89 1.63 -6.32
N TRP A 240 -23.46 2.83 -5.92
CA TRP A 240 -22.40 3.58 -6.61
C TRP A 240 -21.09 2.78 -6.70
N LEU A 241 -20.71 2.07 -5.63
CA LEU A 241 -19.48 1.29 -5.57
C LEU A 241 -19.61 0.01 -6.41
N THR A 242 -20.76 -0.65 -6.34
CA THR A 242 -21.04 -1.83 -7.17
C THR A 242 -21.02 -1.47 -8.66
N GLN A 243 -21.70 -0.38 -9.06
CA GLN A 243 -21.72 0.11 -10.44
C GLN A 243 -20.32 0.45 -10.94
N TRP A 244 -19.53 1.17 -10.14
CA TRP A 244 -18.15 1.49 -10.53
C TRP A 244 -17.29 0.24 -10.68
N ARG A 245 -17.41 -0.74 -9.79
CA ARG A 245 -16.67 -2.01 -9.88
C ARG A 245 -17.10 -2.85 -11.09
N VAL A 246 -18.36 -2.77 -11.51
CA VAL A 246 -18.82 -3.37 -12.78
C VAL A 246 -18.18 -2.66 -13.96
N ALA A 247 -18.23 -1.32 -13.99
CA ALA A 247 -17.62 -0.51 -15.06
C ALA A 247 -16.11 -0.70 -15.17
N ALA A 248 -15.41 -0.87 -14.05
CA ALA A 248 -13.97 -1.18 -14.00
C ALA A 248 -13.66 -2.65 -14.36
N GLY A 249 -14.66 -3.49 -14.64
CA GLY A 249 -14.47 -4.92 -14.95
C GLY A 249 -14.01 -5.76 -13.75
N HIS A 250 -14.19 -5.28 -12.52
CA HIS A 250 -13.81 -6.01 -11.31
C HIS A 250 -14.77 -7.14 -10.98
N ILE A 251 -16.03 -6.98 -11.35
CA ILE A 251 -17.11 -7.96 -11.24
C ILE A 251 -17.43 -8.46 -12.64
N LYS A 252 -17.49 -9.78 -12.83
CA LYS A 252 -18.03 -10.35 -14.07
C LYS A 252 -19.54 -10.19 -14.01
N THR A 253 -20.10 -9.31 -14.83
CA THR A 253 -21.53 -9.36 -15.13
C THR A 253 -21.78 -10.65 -15.88
N GLU A 254 -22.57 -11.56 -15.30
CA GLU A 254 -23.07 -12.70 -16.06
C GLU A 254 -23.81 -12.17 -17.29
N PRO A 255 -23.58 -12.73 -18.49
CA PRO A 255 -24.36 -12.35 -19.65
C PRO A 255 -25.81 -12.68 -19.33
N ALA A 256 -26.69 -11.69 -19.44
CA ALA A 256 -28.13 -11.91 -19.37
C ALA A 256 -28.47 -13.05 -20.34
N THR A 257 -28.86 -14.20 -19.78
CA THR A 257 -29.40 -15.32 -20.53
C THR A 257 -30.69 -14.82 -21.18
N VAL A 258 -30.60 -14.52 -22.47
CA VAL A 258 -31.74 -14.25 -23.35
C VAL A 258 -32.41 -15.57 -23.71
#